data_AF-A0A4P7LB08-F1
#
_entry.id   AF-A0A4P7LB08-F1
#
_cell.length_a   1.000
_cell.length_b   1.000
_cell.length_c   1.000
_cell.angle_alpha   90.00
_cell.angle_beta   90.00
_cell.angle_gamma   90.00
#
_symmetry.space_group_name_H-M   'P 1'
#
loop_
_entity.id
_entity.type
_entity.pdbx_description
1 polymer ?
#
loop_
_entity_poly.entity_id
_entity_poly.type
_entity_poly.pdbx_seq_one_letter_code
_entity_poly.pdbx_strand_id
1 'polypeptide(L)'
;MVAASSGCGYCFIDELTNDQILKLASYSQANKILGYQVVSHPDNLTTKGLAWQVSKKGQEYFRLLFSRRNQKALAVSYMARVHVVDFSAENSAMTIHLKELACEPESYSQTEVDSASSVGIDIYTLIKDRPVVMCSNANEFVDNVYNLKAYVNQVQVDTFNLMKATATKIPQMEKGVDLLVDCINQVAARFVRASVFAAGKWTSPDTFGDVEQFKRSIESKGYFTYANLLAEQSQVDRINRKSPTIQQAVKNAGAFHRADIIINFNY
;
A
#
# COMPACT_ATOMS: atom_id res chain seq x y z
N MET A 1 -16.58 -14.65 9.74
CA MET A 1 -15.20 -14.51 9.22
C MET A 1 -15.34 -14.35 7.72
N VAL A 2 -15.37 -13.10 7.24
CA VAL A 2 -15.57 -12.80 5.82
C VAL A 2 -14.29 -13.19 5.10
N ALA A 3 -14.39 -14.06 4.09
CA ALA A 3 -13.27 -14.37 3.22
C ALA A 3 -12.80 -13.06 2.56
N ALA A 4 -11.66 -12.56 3.01
CA ALA A 4 -11.04 -11.36 2.45
C ALA A 4 -10.40 -11.75 1.12
N SER A 5 -11.03 -11.34 0.03
CA SER A 5 -10.46 -11.43 -1.31
C SER A 5 -9.23 -10.52 -1.38
N SER A 6 -8.10 -11.11 -1.77
CA SER A 6 -6.78 -10.47 -1.87
C SER A 6 -6.68 -9.40 -2.97
N GLY A 7 -7.77 -9.04 -3.68
CA GLY A 7 -7.66 -8.27 -4.92
C GLY A 7 -8.91 -7.55 -5.41
N CYS A 8 -9.86 -7.18 -4.54
CA CYS A 8 -11.00 -6.39 -5.01
C CYS A 8 -10.63 -4.90 -5.05
N GLY A 9 -10.27 -4.43 -6.24
CA GLY A 9 -10.42 -3.03 -6.63
C GLY A 9 -11.77 -2.81 -7.31
N TYR A 10 -12.31 -1.60 -7.29
CA TYR A 10 -13.50 -1.25 -8.07
C TYR A 10 -13.31 0.07 -8.81
N CYS A 11 -14.03 0.20 -9.93
CA CYS A 11 -14.18 1.45 -10.66
C CYS A 11 -15.59 1.51 -11.25
N PHE A 12 -16.09 2.72 -11.48
CA PHE A 12 -17.40 2.93 -12.12
C PHE A 12 -17.20 3.48 -13.53
N ILE A 13 -17.97 2.91 -14.48
CA ILE A 13 -18.02 3.42 -15.86
C ILE A 13 -18.96 4.62 -15.93
N ASP A 14 -20.09 4.54 -15.23
CA ASP A 14 -21.07 5.61 -15.16
C ASP A 14 -20.48 6.87 -14.53
N GLU A 15 -21.02 8.02 -14.95
CA GLU A 15 -20.65 9.29 -14.39
C GLU A 15 -21.21 9.43 -12.97
N LEU A 16 -20.32 9.61 -12.01
CA LEU A 16 -20.65 9.80 -10.61
C LEU A 16 -20.66 11.28 -10.28
N THR A 17 -21.61 11.68 -9.44
CA THR A 17 -21.61 13.04 -8.90
C THR A 17 -20.47 13.24 -7.91
N ASN A 18 -20.05 14.49 -7.73
CA ASN A 18 -19.02 14.88 -6.75
C ASN A 18 -19.29 14.31 -5.34
N ASP A 19 -20.54 14.36 -4.89
CA ASP A 19 -20.94 13.82 -3.58
C ASP A 19 -20.83 12.30 -3.51
N GLN A 20 -21.16 11.59 -4.60
CA GLN A 20 -21.00 10.14 -4.68
C GLN A 20 -19.52 9.75 -4.61
N ILE A 21 -18.65 10.47 -5.33
CA ILE A 21 -17.20 10.25 -5.31
C ILE A 21 -16.65 10.39 -3.88
N LEU A 22 -17.02 11.45 -3.15
CA LEU A 22 -16.56 11.66 -1.77
C LEU A 22 -17.09 10.59 -0.79
N LYS A 23 -18.32 10.12 -0.97
CA LYS A 23 -18.87 9.00 -0.18
C LYS A 23 -18.14 7.70 -0.48
N LEU A 24 -17.85 7.42 -1.74
CA LEU A 24 -17.09 6.24 -2.17
C LEU A 24 -15.66 6.27 -1.66
N ALA A 25 -15.01 7.44 -1.66
CA ALA A 25 -13.68 7.59 -1.08
C ALA A 25 -13.68 7.29 0.43
N SER A 26 -14.69 7.77 1.15
CA SER A 26 -14.88 7.46 2.57
C SER A 26 -15.15 5.97 2.81
N TYR A 27 -15.98 5.36 1.97
CA TYR A 27 -16.27 3.92 2.02
C TYR A 27 -15.03 3.05 1.76
N SER A 28 -14.25 3.39 0.72
CA SER A 28 -12.99 2.72 0.38
C SER A 28 -12.00 2.76 1.54
N GLN A 29 -11.84 3.94 2.16
CA GLN A 29 -10.94 4.12 3.30
C GLN A 29 -11.35 3.30 4.52
N ALA A 30 -12.65 3.26 4.83
CA ALA A 30 -13.19 2.53 5.97
C ALA A 30 -13.08 1.00 5.80
N ASN A 31 -13.33 0.49 4.58
CA ASN A 31 -13.35 -0.94 4.30
C ASN A 31 -12.02 -1.48 3.76
N LYS A 32 -11.02 -0.62 3.56
CA LYS A 32 -9.71 -0.97 3.00
C LYS A 32 -9.83 -1.62 1.61
N ILE A 33 -10.71 -1.07 0.77
CA ILE A 33 -10.96 -1.51 -0.61
C ILE A 33 -10.43 -0.42 -1.55
N LEU A 34 -9.67 -0.81 -2.58
CA LEU A 34 -9.12 0.16 -3.53
C LEU A 34 -10.18 0.60 -4.55
N GLY A 35 -10.55 1.88 -4.53
CA GLY A 35 -11.43 2.48 -5.53
C GLY A 35 -10.65 3.33 -6.54
N TYR A 36 -11.05 3.30 -7.81
CA TYR A 36 -10.45 4.08 -8.88
C TYR A 36 -11.53 4.84 -9.64
N GLN A 37 -11.36 6.14 -9.83
CA GLN A 37 -12.33 6.96 -10.55
C GLN A 37 -11.64 8.01 -11.42
N VAL A 38 -12.14 8.19 -12.65
CA VAL A 38 -11.70 9.24 -13.56
C VAL A 38 -12.56 10.50 -13.37
N VAL A 39 -11.88 11.65 -13.30
CA VAL A 39 -12.48 12.98 -13.30
C VAL A 39 -11.85 13.83 -14.40
N SER A 40 -12.63 14.76 -14.97
CA SER A 40 -12.23 15.54 -16.15
C SER A 40 -12.26 17.05 -15.95
N HIS A 41 -13.01 17.56 -14.98
CA HIS A 41 -13.13 19.00 -14.77
C HIS A 41 -11.82 19.60 -14.26
N PRO A 42 -11.26 20.66 -14.88
CA PRO A 42 -9.96 21.25 -14.51
C PRO A 42 -9.84 21.68 -13.04
N ASP A 43 -10.96 22.02 -12.38
CA ASP A 43 -10.97 22.31 -10.94
C ASP A 43 -10.38 21.19 -10.09
N ASN A 44 -10.40 19.93 -10.57
CA ASN A 44 -9.77 18.78 -9.91
C ASN A 44 -8.24 18.85 -9.86
N LEU A 45 -7.61 19.74 -10.64
CA LEU A 45 -6.19 20.05 -10.56
C LEU A 45 -5.89 21.16 -9.55
N THR A 46 -6.90 21.73 -8.89
CA THR A 46 -6.74 22.84 -7.94
C THR A 46 -7.00 22.39 -6.51
N THR A 47 -6.60 23.21 -5.53
CA THR A 47 -6.85 22.99 -4.10
C THR A 47 -8.33 23.13 -3.69
N LYS A 48 -9.25 23.31 -4.63
CA LYS A 48 -10.70 23.30 -4.40
C LYS A 48 -11.37 22.03 -4.91
N GLY A 49 -10.69 21.29 -5.79
CA GLY A 49 -11.21 20.11 -6.46
C GLY A 49 -11.36 18.88 -5.57
N LEU A 50 -11.98 17.84 -6.11
CA LEU A 50 -12.24 16.59 -5.39
C LEU A 50 -10.95 15.89 -4.99
N ALA A 51 -9.95 15.88 -5.87
CA ALA A 51 -8.66 15.27 -5.60
C ALA A 51 -8.03 15.82 -4.33
N TRP A 52 -7.96 17.14 -4.20
CA TRP A 52 -7.44 17.78 -3.00
C TRP A 52 -8.22 17.41 -1.73
N GLN A 53 -9.56 17.36 -1.82
CA GLN A 53 -10.40 17.00 -0.67
C GLN A 53 -10.18 15.55 -0.22
N VAL A 54 -10.04 14.61 -1.16
CA VAL A 54 -9.73 13.20 -0.89
C VAL A 54 -8.35 13.07 -0.26
N SER A 55 -7.33 13.70 -0.86
CA SER A 55 -5.95 13.72 -0.37
C SER A 55 -5.86 14.31 1.04
N LYS A 56 -6.50 15.45 1.30
CA LYS A 56 -6.47 16.12 2.62
C LYS A 56 -7.15 15.33 3.73
N LYS A 57 -8.11 14.47 3.39
CA LYS A 57 -8.75 13.56 4.34
C LYS A 57 -7.96 12.27 4.56
N GLY A 58 -6.83 12.06 3.89
CA GLY A 58 -6.04 10.83 4.00
C GLY A 58 -6.81 9.61 3.47
N GLN A 59 -7.60 9.78 2.41
CA GLN A 59 -8.40 8.72 1.81
C GLN A 59 -7.58 7.95 0.77
N GLU A 60 -6.49 7.35 1.23
CA GLU A 60 -5.45 6.69 0.42
C GLU A 60 -5.94 5.41 -0.30
N TYR A 61 -7.06 4.84 0.13
CA TYR A 61 -7.67 3.69 -0.56
C TYR A 61 -8.52 4.11 -1.76
N PHE A 62 -8.61 5.40 -2.09
CA PHE A 62 -9.34 5.89 -3.24
C PHE A 62 -8.44 6.74 -4.14
N ARG A 63 -8.38 6.36 -5.42
CA ARG A 63 -7.53 6.99 -6.44
C ARG A 63 -8.38 7.74 -7.43
N LEU A 64 -8.12 9.04 -7.52
CA LEU A 64 -8.65 9.87 -8.58
C LEU A 64 -7.60 9.96 -9.69
N LEU A 65 -8.06 9.82 -10.92
CA LEU A 65 -7.24 9.94 -12.13
C LEU A 65 -7.81 11.06 -12.99
N PHE A 66 -6.94 11.91 -13.53
CA PHE A 66 -7.37 13.00 -14.41
C PHE A 66 -7.31 12.60 -15.88
N SER A 67 -8.38 12.89 -16.61
CA SER A 67 -8.43 12.79 -18.08
C SER A 67 -9.40 13.85 -18.60
N ARG A 68 -8.94 14.77 -19.46
CA ARG A 68 -9.81 15.82 -20.01
C ARG A 68 -10.90 15.24 -20.89
N ARG A 69 -10.61 14.11 -21.56
CA ARG A 69 -11.57 13.36 -22.36
C ARG A 69 -12.53 12.50 -21.53
N ASN A 70 -12.40 12.52 -20.20
CA ASN A 70 -13.18 11.68 -19.29
C ASN A 70 -13.05 10.17 -19.62
N GLN A 71 -11.85 9.75 -20.03
CA GLN A 71 -11.59 8.41 -20.53
C GLN A 71 -11.63 7.36 -19.42
N LYS A 72 -12.77 6.68 -19.25
CA LYS A 72 -12.98 5.67 -18.19
C LYS A 72 -12.02 4.48 -18.25
N ALA A 73 -11.53 4.15 -19.45
CA ALA A 73 -10.53 3.11 -19.66
C ALA A 73 -9.22 3.37 -18.87
N LEU A 74 -8.94 4.63 -18.51
CA LEU A 74 -7.80 4.98 -17.66
C LEU A 74 -7.88 4.33 -16.28
N ALA A 75 -9.03 4.39 -15.61
CA ALA A 75 -9.22 3.76 -14.29
C ALA A 75 -9.10 2.23 -14.35
N VAL A 76 -9.69 1.60 -15.37
CA VAL A 76 -9.62 0.15 -15.55
C VAL A 76 -8.18 -0.30 -15.84
N SER A 77 -7.50 0.39 -16.76
CA SER A 77 -6.12 0.06 -17.14
C SER A 77 -5.14 0.27 -15.99
N TYR A 78 -5.30 1.37 -15.25
CA TYR A 78 -4.52 1.67 -14.06
C TYR A 78 -4.75 0.59 -12.98
N MET A 79 -6.01 0.28 -12.68
CA MET A 79 -6.35 -0.77 -11.70
C MET A 79 -5.75 -2.11 -12.09
N ALA A 80 -5.94 -2.54 -13.35
CA ALA A 80 -5.40 -3.79 -13.86
C ALA A 80 -3.88 -3.85 -13.71
N ARG A 81 -3.17 -2.76 -14.01
CA ARG A 81 -1.71 -2.70 -13.92
C ARG A 81 -1.20 -2.70 -12.48
N VAL A 82 -1.92 -2.12 -11.52
CA VAL A 82 -1.54 -2.16 -10.10
C VAL A 82 -1.73 -3.55 -9.50
N HIS A 83 -2.77 -4.28 -9.90
CA HIS A 83 -3.18 -5.54 -9.27
C HIS A 83 -2.48 -6.79 -9.83
N VAL A 84 -1.39 -6.65 -10.60
CA VAL A 84 -0.66 -7.79 -11.20
C VAL A 84 0.50 -8.31 -10.35
N VAL A 85 0.78 -7.70 -9.20
CA VAL A 85 1.94 -8.07 -8.37
C VAL A 85 1.76 -9.46 -7.77
N ASP A 86 2.69 -10.36 -8.07
CA ASP A 86 2.75 -11.67 -7.44
C ASP A 86 3.67 -11.64 -6.21
N PHE A 87 3.10 -11.53 -5.02
CA PHE A 87 3.84 -11.51 -3.75
C PHE A 87 4.55 -12.82 -3.39
N SER A 88 4.34 -13.89 -4.17
CA SER A 88 5.08 -15.15 -4.02
C SER A 88 6.37 -15.17 -4.87
N ALA A 89 6.43 -14.38 -5.95
CA ALA A 89 7.58 -14.29 -6.82
C ALA A 89 8.70 -13.41 -6.22
N GLU A 90 9.91 -13.57 -6.76
CA GLU A 90 11.06 -12.75 -6.41
C GLU A 90 11.07 -11.46 -7.24
N ASN A 91 11.37 -10.32 -6.61
CA ASN A 91 11.46 -9.00 -7.23
C ASN A 91 10.24 -8.61 -8.09
N SER A 92 9.03 -8.94 -7.60
CA SER A 92 7.78 -8.74 -8.33
C SER A 92 7.07 -7.43 -8.03
N ALA A 93 7.41 -6.76 -6.92
CA ALA A 93 6.82 -5.47 -6.57
C ALA A 93 7.10 -4.43 -7.66
N MET A 94 6.07 -3.64 -7.99
CA MET A 94 6.14 -2.63 -9.02
C MET A 94 5.54 -1.33 -8.51
N THR A 95 6.20 -0.21 -8.85
CA THR A 95 5.58 1.11 -8.77
C THR A 95 4.89 1.44 -10.09
N ILE A 96 3.71 2.03 -10.04
CA ILE A 96 2.93 2.38 -11.23
C ILE A 96 3.49 3.61 -11.96
N HIS A 97 4.29 4.43 -11.26
CA HIS A 97 4.93 5.60 -11.83
C HIS A 97 5.82 5.21 -13.03
N LEU A 98 5.76 6.01 -14.10
CA LEU A 98 6.44 5.79 -15.39
C LEU A 98 6.03 4.50 -16.14
N LYS A 99 4.95 3.82 -15.73
CA LYS A 99 4.45 2.65 -16.45
C LYS A 99 3.48 3.04 -17.55
N GLU A 100 3.42 2.18 -18.56
CA GLU A 100 2.49 2.27 -19.67
C GLU A 100 1.17 1.56 -19.31
N LEU A 101 0.05 2.12 -19.77
CA LEU A 101 -1.30 1.61 -19.57
C LEU A 101 -1.93 1.22 -20.91
N ALA A 102 -2.91 0.31 -20.88
CA ALA A 102 -3.65 -0.14 -22.05
C ALA A 102 -4.76 0.85 -22.49
N CYS A 103 -4.45 2.14 -22.51
CA CYS A 103 -5.36 3.20 -22.92
C CYS A 103 -4.57 4.34 -23.57
N GLU A 104 -5.20 5.21 -24.34
CA GLU A 104 -4.50 6.34 -24.97
C GLU A 104 -4.05 7.40 -23.94
N PRO A 105 -2.79 7.90 -23.98
CA PRO A 105 -2.33 8.99 -23.14
C PRO A 105 -2.90 10.35 -23.58
N GLU A 106 -2.83 11.34 -22.68
CA GLU A 106 -3.21 12.72 -22.95
C GLU A 106 -2.04 13.68 -22.69
N SER A 107 -1.91 14.73 -23.49
CA SER A 107 -0.88 15.75 -23.27
C SER A 107 -1.33 16.78 -22.24
N TYR A 108 -0.48 17.07 -21.26
CA TYR A 108 -0.72 18.10 -20.24
C TYR A 108 0.39 19.15 -20.29
N SER A 109 0.04 20.41 -19.99
CA SER A 109 1.05 21.45 -19.79
C SER A 109 1.85 21.17 -18.51
N GLN A 110 3.07 21.68 -18.40
CA GLN A 110 3.89 21.51 -17.19
C GLN A 110 3.14 22.02 -15.93
N THR A 111 2.41 23.14 -16.06
CA THR A 111 1.61 23.70 -14.97
C THR A 111 0.52 22.74 -14.48
N GLU A 112 -0.12 22.00 -15.39
CA GLU A 112 -1.13 20.99 -15.03
C GLU A 112 -0.50 19.75 -14.40
N VAL A 113 0.69 19.34 -14.85
CA VAL A 113 1.45 18.24 -14.23
C VAL A 113 1.82 18.60 -12.79
N ASP A 114 2.35 19.80 -12.57
CA ASP A 114 2.75 20.28 -11.24
C ASP A 114 1.52 20.42 -10.33
N SER A 115 0.42 20.94 -10.88
CA SER A 115 -0.85 21.09 -10.19
C SER A 115 -1.44 19.74 -9.81
N ALA A 116 -1.46 18.77 -10.73
CA ALA A 116 -1.90 17.40 -10.48
C ALA A 116 -1.08 16.76 -9.34
N SER A 117 0.24 16.94 -9.39
CA SER A 117 1.15 16.46 -8.35
C SER A 117 0.84 17.11 -6.99
N SER A 118 0.58 18.41 -6.95
CA SER A 118 0.27 19.12 -5.70
C SER A 118 -1.03 18.65 -5.03
N VAL A 119 -2.04 18.28 -5.83
CA VAL A 119 -3.37 17.88 -5.31
C VAL A 119 -3.51 16.38 -5.06
N GLY A 120 -2.58 15.56 -5.55
CA GLY A 120 -2.60 14.11 -5.36
C GLY A 120 -3.52 13.37 -6.33
N ILE A 121 -3.64 13.89 -7.56
CA ILE A 121 -4.33 13.22 -8.67
C ILE A 121 -3.30 12.69 -9.65
N ASP A 122 -3.48 11.45 -10.10
CA ASP A 122 -2.56 10.83 -11.05
C ASP A 122 -3.03 11.09 -12.48
N ILE A 123 -2.07 11.22 -13.39
CA ILE A 123 -2.33 11.50 -14.81
C ILE A 123 -1.57 10.52 -15.68
N TYR A 124 -2.07 10.28 -16.89
CA TYR A 124 -1.41 9.46 -17.88
C TYR A 124 -1.05 10.31 -19.11
N THR A 125 0.25 10.54 -19.31
CA THR A 125 0.81 11.54 -20.21
C THR A 125 1.94 10.98 -21.05
N LEU A 126 2.55 11.83 -21.87
CA LEU A 126 3.72 11.53 -22.69
C LEU A 126 4.95 12.25 -22.13
N ILE A 127 6.07 11.54 -21.98
CA ILE A 127 7.40 12.15 -21.84
C ILE A 127 8.23 11.70 -23.03
N LYS A 128 8.68 12.64 -23.89
CA LYS A 128 9.47 12.33 -25.10
C LYS A 128 8.83 11.19 -25.91
N ASP A 129 7.54 11.34 -26.20
CA ASP A 129 6.70 10.38 -26.94
C ASP A 129 6.53 8.99 -26.31
N ARG A 130 6.93 8.81 -25.06
CA ARG A 130 6.68 7.58 -24.30
C ARG A 130 5.51 7.76 -23.33
N PRO A 131 4.46 6.93 -23.43
CA PRO A 131 3.34 6.98 -22.52
C PRO A 131 3.75 6.57 -21.10
N VAL A 132 3.40 7.38 -20.12
CA VAL A 132 3.80 7.21 -18.73
C VAL A 132 2.72 7.68 -17.77
N VAL A 133 2.55 6.95 -16.67
CA VAL A 133 1.78 7.43 -15.52
C VAL A 133 2.64 8.36 -14.67
N MET A 134 2.11 9.53 -14.36
CA MET A 134 2.68 10.45 -13.37
C MET A 134 1.84 10.36 -12.09
N CYS A 135 2.51 10.11 -10.98
CA CYS A 135 1.90 9.91 -9.67
C CYS A 135 2.40 10.95 -8.69
N SER A 136 1.66 11.11 -7.60
CA SER A 136 2.05 11.98 -6.49
C SER A 136 1.95 11.29 -5.13
N ASN A 137 2.81 11.72 -4.21
CA ASN A 137 2.75 11.33 -2.81
C ASN A 137 1.68 12.09 -2.00
N ALA A 138 1.02 13.10 -2.58
CA ALA A 138 0.03 13.91 -1.87
C ALA A 138 -1.21 13.10 -1.41
N ASN A 139 -1.52 11.97 -2.07
CA ASN A 139 -2.55 11.00 -1.65
C ASN A 139 -1.94 9.61 -1.35
N GLU A 140 -0.66 9.56 -0.97
CA GLU A 140 0.15 8.33 -0.88
C GLU A 140 0.29 7.57 -2.20
N PHE A 141 1.40 6.88 -2.41
CA PHE A 141 1.58 6.08 -3.61
C PHE A 141 0.70 4.82 -3.57
N VAL A 142 0.01 4.52 -4.68
CA VAL A 142 -0.95 3.41 -4.72
C VAL A 142 -0.30 2.04 -4.45
N ASP A 143 0.95 1.85 -4.86
CA ASP A 143 1.71 0.64 -4.65
C ASP A 143 1.98 0.39 -3.16
N ASN A 144 2.26 1.44 -2.38
CA ASN A 144 2.38 1.31 -0.91
C ASN A 144 1.07 0.81 -0.30
N VAL A 145 -0.06 1.42 -0.67
CA VAL A 145 -1.38 1.06 -0.13
C VAL A 145 -1.75 -0.37 -0.51
N TYR A 146 -1.59 -0.73 -1.79
CA TYR A 146 -1.91 -2.06 -2.28
C TYR A 146 -1.03 -3.14 -1.64
N ASN A 147 0.28 -2.93 -1.59
CA ASN A 147 1.22 -3.91 -1.05
C ASN A 147 1.02 -4.12 0.46
N LEU A 148 0.80 -3.04 1.23
CA LEU A 148 0.51 -3.16 2.67
C LEU A 148 -0.83 -3.84 2.93
N LYS A 149 -1.86 -3.55 2.13
CA LYS A 149 -3.15 -4.27 2.22
C LYS A 149 -2.96 -5.76 1.95
N ALA A 150 -2.23 -6.12 0.91
CA ALA A 150 -1.94 -7.51 0.57
C ALA A 150 -1.15 -8.21 1.69
N TYR A 151 -0.19 -7.51 2.29
CA TYR A 151 0.58 -8.00 3.43
C TYR A 151 -0.30 -8.36 4.63
N VAL A 152 -1.12 -7.41 5.09
CA VAL A 152 -2.02 -7.61 6.24
C VAL A 152 -2.98 -8.78 5.97
N ASN A 153 -3.52 -8.88 4.77
CA ASN A 153 -4.39 -9.98 4.38
C ASN A 153 -3.65 -11.33 4.45
N GLN A 154 -2.42 -11.40 3.93
CA GLN A 154 -1.65 -12.64 3.94
C GLN A 154 -1.26 -13.06 5.36
N VAL A 155 -0.92 -12.11 6.24
CA VAL A 155 -0.67 -12.40 7.66
C VAL A 155 -1.91 -13.00 8.31
N GLN A 156 -3.11 -12.44 8.05
CA GLN A 156 -4.36 -12.97 8.59
C GLN A 156 -4.66 -14.38 8.08
N VAL A 157 -4.51 -14.61 6.77
CA VAL A 157 -4.77 -15.90 6.13
C VAL A 157 -3.80 -16.97 6.65
N ASP A 158 -2.50 -16.69 6.66
CA ASP A 158 -1.49 -17.68 7.10
C ASP A 158 -1.61 -18.00 8.58
N THR A 159 -1.84 -16.98 9.42
CA THR A 159 -2.02 -17.19 10.87
C THR A 159 -3.29 -18.00 11.14
N PHE A 160 -4.38 -17.74 10.41
CA PHE A 160 -5.59 -18.55 10.48
C PHE A 160 -5.33 -19.99 10.04
N ASN A 161 -4.65 -20.18 8.91
CA ASN A 161 -4.32 -21.49 8.37
C ASN A 161 -3.43 -22.29 9.32
N LEU A 162 -2.44 -21.67 9.97
CA LEU A 162 -1.62 -22.31 11.00
C LEU A 162 -2.49 -22.83 12.15
N MET A 163 -3.35 -21.98 12.69
CA MET A 163 -4.24 -22.36 13.80
C MET A 163 -5.24 -23.45 13.39
N LYS A 164 -5.70 -23.44 12.14
CA LYS A 164 -6.68 -24.40 11.63
C LYS A 164 -6.08 -25.75 11.23
N ALA A 165 -4.88 -25.74 10.64
CA ALA A 165 -4.21 -26.93 10.10
C ALA A 165 -3.46 -27.73 11.17
N THR A 166 -3.10 -27.11 12.30
CA THR A 166 -2.47 -27.83 13.41
C THR A 166 -3.46 -28.85 13.98
N ALA A 167 -3.21 -30.14 13.74
CA ALA A 167 -4.09 -31.22 14.19
C ALA A 167 -4.11 -31.36 15.73
N THR A 168 -3.02 -30.98 16.39
CA THR A 168 -2.89 -30.92 17.84
C THR A 168 -3.11 -29.49 18.34
N LYS A 169 -3.29 -29.30 19.66
CA LYS A 169 -3.43 -27.95 20.23
C LYS A 169 -2.15 -27.14 20.03
N ILE A 170 -2.27 -25.88 19.61
CA ILE A 170 -1.22 -24.88 19.84
C ILE A 170 -1.28 -24.52 21.34
N PRO A 171 -0.22 -24.80 22.12
CA PRO A 171 -0.27 -24.58 23.55
C PRO A 171 -0.25 -23.08 23.89
N GLN A 172 -0.95 -22.68 24.96
CA GLN A 172 -0.82 -21.32 25.54
C GLN A 172 0.46 -21.22 26.39
N MET A 173 1.60 -21.48 25.75
CA MET A 173 2.96 -21.41 26.29
C MET A 173 3.82 -20.63 25.30
N GLU A 174 5.02 -20.22 25.71
CA GLU A 174 5.96 -19.48 24.85
C GLU A 174 6.14 -20.16 23.48
N LYS A 175 6.34 -21.48 23.46
CA LYS A 175 6.43 -22.25 22.20
C LYS A 175 5.23 -22.06 21.25
N GLY A 176 4.02 -21.88 21.77
CA GLY A 176 2.85 -21.62 20.94
C GLY A 176 2.79 -20.20 20.38
N VAL A 177 3.26 -19.23 21.17
CA VAL A 177 3.44 -17.84 20.72
C VAL A 177 4.53 -17.76 19.66
N ASP A 178 5.64 -18.48 19.84
CA ASP A 178 6.73 -18.56 18.88
C ASP A 178 6.27 -19.08 17.52
N LEU A 179 5.38 -20.09 17.47
CA LEU A 179 4.81 -20.57 16.22
C LEU A 179 4.03 -19.48 15.46
N LEU A 180 3.29 -18.62 16.17
CA LEU A 180 2.57 -17.50 15.57
C LEU A 180 3.54 -16.44 15.07
N VAL A 181 4.56 -16.09 15.88
CA VAL A 181 5.61 -15.14 15.51
C VAL A 181 6.38 -15.62 14.28
N ASP A 182 6.74 -16.90 14.22
CA ASP A 182 7.44 -17.51 13.08
C ASP A 182 6.59 -17.47 11.81
N CYS A 183 5.29 -17.77 11.91
CA CYS A 183 4.37 -17.66 10.78
C CYS A 183 4.31 -16.22 10.24
N ILE A 184 4.16 -15.24 11.12
CA ILE A 184 4.17 -13.81 10.75
C ILE A 184 5.50 -13.41 10.10
N ASN A 185 6.63 -13.88 10.65
CA ASN A 185 7.97 -13.62 10.10
C ASN A 185 8.16 -14.26 8.72
N GLN A 186 7.60 -15.44 8.47
CA GLN A 186 7.65 -16.07 7.14
C GLN A 186 6.89 -15.25 6.10
N VAL A 187 5.74 -14.67 6.45
CA VAL A 187 5.00 -13.77 5.56
C VAL A 187 5.85 -12.53 5.26
N ALA A 188 6.43 -11.89 6.28
CA ALA A 188 7.30 -10.73 6.11
C ALA A 188 8.49 -11.04 5.19
N ALA A 189 9.16 -12.18 5.38
CA ALA A 189 10.26 -12.62 4.56
C ALA A 189 9.88 -12.80 3.08
N ARG A 190 8.67 -13.28 2.77
CA ARG A 190 8.17 -13.36 1.39
C ARG A 190 7.98 -11.98 0.76
N PHE A 191 7.47 -11.01 1.53
CA PHE A 191 7.32 -9.63 1.05
C PHE A 191 8.66 -8.90 0.92
N VAL A 192 9.69 -9.27 1.70
CA VAL A 192 11.07 -8.84 1.46
C VAL A 192 11.60 -9.42 0.14
N ARG A 193 11.40 -10.72 -0.12
CA ARG A 193 11.79 -11.37 -1.38
C ARG A 193 11.08 -10.77 -2.59
N ALA A 194 9.83 -10.36 -2.44
CA ALA A 194 9.07 -9.67 -3.48
C ALA A 194 9.51 -8.20 -3.69
N SER A 195 10.49 -7.68 -2.92
CA SER A 195 10.94 -6.29 -2.90
C SER A 195 9.92 -5.26 -2.42
N VAL A 196 8.91 -5.67 -1.66
CA VAL A 196 7.97 -4.74 -1.01
C VAL A 196 8.64 -4.09 0.20
N PHE A 197 9.30 -4.91 1.02
CA PHE A 197 10.04 -4.49 2.20
C PHE A 197 11.54 -4.65 1.99
N ALA A 198 12.33 -3.83 2.67
CA ALA A 198 13.79 -3.92 2.60
C ALA A 198 14.43 -3.58 3.95
N ALA A 199 15.62 -4.14 4.14
CA ALA A 199 16.53 -3.75 5.20
C ALA A 199 16.86 -2.25 5.13
N GLY A 200 16.91 -1.59 6.28
CA GLY A 200 17.28 -0.17 6.33
C GLY A 200 17.01 0.50 7.66
N LYS A 201 17.28 1.80 7.73
CA LYS A 201 17.12 2.58 8.96
C LYS A 201 15.64 2.84 9.28
N TRP A 202 15.25 2.53 10.51
CA TRP A 202 13.98 2.98 11.08
C TRP A 202 14.07 4.46 11.45
N THR A 203 13.15 5.26 10.92
CA THR A 203 13.15 6.72 11.06
C THR A 203 12.02 7.25 11.93
N SER A 204 11.01 6.43 12.25
CA SER A 204 9.94 6.84 13.17
C SER A 204 10.47 6.87 14.61
N PRO A 205 10.05 7.85 15.44
CA PRO A 205 10.35 7.84 16.87
C PRO A 205 9.67 6.67 17.60
N ASP A 206 8.58 6.14 17.04
CA ASP A 206 7.80 5.07 17.67
C ASP A 206 8.50 3.73 17.53
N THR A 207 8.67 3.04 18.66
CA THR A 207 9.27 1.70 18.76
C THR A 207 8.55 0.91 19.85
N PHE A 208 8.76 -0.41 19.86
CA PHE A 208 8.19 -1.30 20.87
C PHE A 208 9.14 -2.47 21.13
N GLY A 209 8.98 -3.12 22.29
CA GLY A 209 9.92 -4.13 22.75
C GLY A 209 11.30 -3.53 23.04
N ASP A 210 12.34 -4.34 22.88
CA ASP A 210 13.72 -3.87 23.04
C ASP A 210 14.14 -2.99 21.84
N VAL A 211 14.50 -1.73 22.11
CA VAL A 211 14.78 -0.73 21.08
C VAL A 211 16.01 -1.08 20.24
N GLU A 212 17.04 -1.67 20.84
CA GLU A 212 18.25 -2.06 20.13
C GLU A 212 17.99 -3.23 19.18
N GLN A 213 17.29 -4.26 19.67
CA GLN A 213 16.87 -5.40 18.88
C GLN A 213 15.90 -4.99 17.77
N PHE A 214 14.97 -4.08 18.06
CA PHE A 214 14.04 -3.51 17.09
C PHE A 214 14.81 -2.89 15.92
N LYS A 215 15.72 -1.96 16.22
CA LYS A 215 16.49 -1.24 15.18
C LYS A 215 17.39 -2.18 14.40
N ARG A 216 18.13 -3.06 15.08
CA ARG A 216 19.02 -4.04 14.45
C ARG A 216 18.29 -5.03 13.54
N SER A 217 17.09 -5.46 13.94
CA SER A 217 16.30 -6.41 13.14
C SER A 217 15.78 -5.77 11.86
N ILE A 218 15.28 -4.52 11.94
CA ILE A 218 14.84 -3.78 10.76
C ILE A 218 16.02 -3.44 9.84
N GLU A 219 17.17 -3.07 10.40
CA GLU A 219 18.37 -2.76 9.63
C GLU A 219 18.93 -3.98 8.89
N SER A 220 18.74 -5.19 9.42
CA SER A 220 19.25 -6.43 8.80
C SER A 220 18.22 -7.15 7.91
N LYS A 221 16.95 -7.16 8.29
CA LYS A 221 15.89 -7.95 7.64
C LYS A 221 14.77 -7.12 7.02
N GLY A 222 14.62 -5.87 7.43
CA GLY A 222 13.50 -5.00 7.03
C GLY A 222 12.24 -5.15 7.87
N TYR A 223 12.23 -5.99 8.90
CA TYR A 223 11.08 -6.16 9.81
C TYR A 223 11.50 -6.59 11.22
N PHE A 224 10.61 -6.35 12.19
CA PHE A 224 10.74 -6.78 13.58
C PHE A 224 9.39 -7.17 14.15
N THR A 225 9.32 -8.32 14.82
CA THR A 225 8.10 -8.86 15.43
C THR A 225 8.34 -9.06 16.92
N TYR A 226 7.40 -8.60 17.74
CA TYR A 226 7.43 -8.69 19.19
C TYR A 226 6.09 -9.20 19.71
N ALA A 227 6.11 -10.20 20.58
CA ALA A 227 4.93 -10.66 21.30
C ALA A 227 5.04 -10.23 22.77
N ASN A 228 3.95 -9.74 23.35
CA ASN A 228 3.90 -9.42 24.77
C ASN A 228 4.14 -10.67 25.62
N LEU A 229 4.69 -10.47 26.82
CA LEU A 229 4.99 -11.57 27.74
C LEU A 229 3.71 -12.29 28.17
N LEU A 230 3.73 -13.63 28.09
CA LEU A 230 2.60 -14.46 28.53
C LEU A 230 2.30 -14.29 30.04
N ALA A 231 3.32 -13.91 30.82
CA ALA A 231 3.20 -13.61 32.25
C ALA A 231 2.36 -12.35 32.53
N GLU A 232 2.35 -11.39 31.61
CA GLU A 232 1.60 -10.13 31.73
C GLU A 232 0.16 -10.25 31.20
N GLN A 233 -0.18 -11.41 30.64
CA GLN A 233 -1.49 -11.64 30.06
C GLN A 233 -2.58 -11.77 31.13
N SER A 234 -3.71 -11.08 30.93
CA SER A 234 -4.85 -11.13 31.84
C SER A 234 -5.38 -12.57 32.01
N GLN A 235 -5.87 -12.90 33.22
CA GLN A 235 -6.48 -14.21 33.48
C GLN A 235 -7.72 -14.44 32.60
N VAL A 236 -8.51 -13.39 32.34
CA VAL A 236 -9.69 -13.44 31.48
C VAL A 236 -9.30 -13.84 30.05
N ASP A 237 -8.24 -13.26 29.50
CA ASP A 237 -7.80 -13.60 28.14
C ASP A 237 -7.20 -15.01 28.06
N ARG A 238 -6.49 -15.47 29.10
CA ARG A 238 -5.98 -16.86 29.17
C ARG A 238 -7.10 -17.89 29.27
N ILE A 239 -8.14 -17.62 30.06
CA ILE A 239 -9.34 -18.46 30.14
C ILE A 239 -10.05 -18.52 28.77
N ASN A 240 -10.16 -17.37 28.11
CA ASN A 240 -10.73 -17.25 26.77
C ASN A 240 -9.79 -17.71 25.64
N ARG A 241 -8.61 -18.24 25.98
CA ARG A 241 -7.63 -18.82 25.06
C ARG A 241 -7.16 -17.87 23.96
N LYS A 242 -7.00 -16.58 24.29
CA LYS A 242 -6.44 -15.60 23.36
C LYS A 242 -4.92 -15.67 23.39
N SER A 243 -4.27 -15.45 22.25
CA SER A 243 -2.82 -15.19 22.21
C SER A 243 -2.53 -13.83 22.88
N PRO A 244 -1.34 -13.65 23.49
CA PRO A 244 -0.81 -12.32 23.74
C PRO A 244 -0.79 -11.48 22.46
N THR A 245 -0.85 -10.16 22.62
CA THR A 245 -0.73 -9.23 21.50
C THR A 245 0.62 -9.39 20.83
N ILE A 246 0.61 -9.59 19.52
CA ILE A 246 1.80 -9.61 18.67
C ILE A 246 1.80 -8.31 17.85
N GLN A 247 2.91 -7.59 17.90
CA GLN A 247 3.15 -6.35 17.19
C GLN A 247 4.28 -6.56 16.18
N GLN A 248 4.15 -5.94 15.01
CA GLN A 248 5.17 -6.05 13.97
C GLN A 248 5.39 -4.72 13.28
N ALA A 249 6.66 -4.41 13.04
CA ALA A 249 7.12 -3.29 12.25
C ALA A 249 7.73 -3.82 10.95
N VAL A 250 7.40 -3.20 9.83
CA VAL A 250 7.94 -3.51 8.49
C VAL A 250 8.42 -2.22 7.84
N LYS A 251 9.54 -2.28 7.13
CA LYS A 251 10.13 -1.13 6.43
C LYS A 251 9.91 -1.27 4.92
N ASN A 252 9.11 -0.38 4.35
CA ASN A 252 8.92 -0.29 2.90
C ASN A 252 10.25 -0.02 2.18
N ALA A 253 10.49 -0.74 1.08
CA ALA A 253 11.67 -0.55 0.22
C ALA A 253 11.64 0.80 -0.51
N GLY A 254 10.44 1.29 -0.83
CA GLY A 254 10.24 2.48 -1.66
C GLY A 254 10.62 2.25 -3.13
N ALA A 255 10.49 3.28 -3.94
CA ALA A 255 10.88 3.27 -5.35
C ALA A 255 11.40 4.64 -5.78
N PHE A 256 12.36 4.65 -6.70
CA PHE A 256 12.82 5.90 -7.32
C PHE A 256 11.87 6.32 -8.43
N HIS A 257 11.38 7.56 -8.35
CA HIS A 257 10.51 8.17 -9.37
C HIS A 257 11.22 9.28 -10.17
N ARG A 258 12.30 9.83 -9.63
CA ARG A 258 13.14 10.86 -10.28
C ARG A 258 14.59 10.71 -9.84
N ALA A 259 15.52 11.24 -10.64
CA ALA A 259 16.93 11.30 -10.31
C ALA A 259 17.52 12.65 -10.76
N ASP A 260 18.25 13.30 -9.86
CA ASP A 260 19.04 14.49 -10.16
C ASP A 260 20.51 14.08 -10.29
N ILE A 261 21.13 14.35 -11.44
CA ILE A 261 22.49 13.92 -11.76
C ILE A 261 23.35 15.16 -12.01
N ILE A 262 24.39 15.34 -11.18
CA ILE A 262 25.38 16.41 -11.30
C ILE A 262 26.67 15.80 -11.84
N ILE A 263 27.20 16.35 -12.93
CA ILE A 263 28.45 15.92 -13.55
C ILE A 263 29.43 17.08 -13.55
N ASN A 264 30.56 16.91 -12.86
CA ASN A 264 31.64 17.89 -12.82
C ASN A 264 32.77 17.42 -13.74
N PHE A 265 33.23 18.30 -14.61
CA PHE A 265 34.38 18.04 -15.49
C PHE A 265 35.56 18.90 -15.03
N ASN A 266 36.74 18.29 -15.02
CA ASN A 266 38.02 18.97 -14.85
C ASN A 266 38.92 18.60 -16.03
N TYR A 267 39.61 19.58 -16.59
CA TYR A 267 40.57 19.39 -17.68
C TYR A 267 41.95 19.04 -17.14
#